data_AF-A0A3R9NZ12-F1
#
_entry.id   AF-A0A3R9NZ12-F1
#
_cell.length_a   1.000
_cell.length_b   1.000
_cell.length_c   1.000
_cell.angle_alpha   90.00
_cell.angle_beta   90.00
_cell.angle_gamma   90.00
#
_symmetry.space_group_name_H-M   'P 1'
#
loop_
_entity.id
_entity.type
_entity.pdbx_description
1 polymer ?
#
loop_
_entity_poly.entity_id
_entity_poly.type
_entity_poly.pdbx_seq_one_letter_code
_entity_poly.pdbx_strand_id
1 'polypeptide(L)'
;MAKVAAEKIKEFRAEAKFQRTSPQKAKLVLDLIKGLRVEQAINTVHFSTKRIAPVVEKVLRSAIQNANYVSQEQGLDVDVDNLYVKTAVANEGPRMKRIRPAPMGRAFRYQRRLAHIIVTVAEKKPATSARAVVEETPAPAAKKTTKKAATKTAAKKPAVKRAAAKKTATKKAAK
;
A
#
# COMPACT_ATOMS: atom_id res chain seq x y z
N MET A 1 -31.89 20.59 15.44
CA MET A 1 -30.53 19.98 15.35
C MET A 1 -29.69 20.85 14.43
N ALA A 2 -28.51 21.32 14.87
CA ALA A 2 -27.75 22.32 14.13
C ALA A 2 -26.95 21.71 12.96
N LYS A 3 -26.96 22.38 11.80
CA LYS A 3 -25.95 22.14 10.75
C LYS A 3 -24.66 22.83 11.17
N VAL A 4 -23.63 22.05 11.52
CA VAL A 4 -22.26 22.57 11.62
C VAL A 4 -21.81 22.97 10.21
N ALA A 5 -21.56 24.26 9.98
CA ALA A 5 -20.97 24.73 8.75
C ALA A 5 -19.49 24.31 8.73
N ALA A 6 -19.16 23.25 8.00
CA ALA A 6 -17.79 22.83 7.81
C ALA A 6 -17.02 23.88 6.99
N GLU A 7 -15.85 24.29 7.49
CA GLU A 7 -14.95 25.19 6.75
C GLU A 7 -14.58 24.58 5.38
N LYS A 8 -14.64 25.39 4.32
CA LYS A 8 -14.18 25.00 2.98
C LYS A 8 -12.65 24.99 2.94
N ILE A 9 -12.07 23.91 3.46
CA ILE A 9 -10.66 23.56 3.21
C ILE A 9 -10.44 23.47 1.70
N LYS A 10 -9.40 24.13 1.16
CA LYS A 10 -9.04 24.06 -0.26
C LYS A 10 -8.74 22.60 -0.64
N GLU A 11 -9.33 22.10 -1.73
CA GLU A 11 -9.19 20.73 -2.21
C GLU A 11 -8.76 20.70 -3.68
N PHE A 12 -7.66 19.99 -3.97
CA PHE A 12 -7.13 19.83 -5.32
C PHE A 12 -7.17 18.35 -5.70
N ARG A 13 -7.80 18.04 -6.85
CA ARG A 13 -8.17 16.68 -7.25
C ARG A 13 -7.46 16.28 -8.54
N ALA A 14 -7.01 15.02 -8.61
CA ALA A 14 -6.54 14.38 -9.83
C ALA A 14 -7.17 12.98 -9.99
N GLU A 15 -7.33 12.54 -11.25
CA GLU A 15 -7.98 11.27 -11.57
C GLU A 15 -7.23 10.49 -12.67
N ALA A 16 -7.05 9.18 -12.47
CA ALA A 16 -6.72 8.26 -13.55
C ALA A 16 -7.92 7.34 -13.83
N LYS A 17 -8.59 7.57 -14.96
CA LYS A 17 -9.75 6.79 -15.41
C LYS A 17 -9.32 5.53 -16.17
N PHE A 18 -10.21 4.54 -16.24
CA PHE A 18 -10.09 3.31 -17.05
C PHE A 18 -8.80 2.49 -16.84
N GLN A 19 -8.21 2.56 -15.65
CA GLN A 19 -6.95 1.88 -15.35
C GLN A 19 -7.14 0.37 -15.36
N ARG A 20 -6.24 -0.36 -16.04
CA ARG A 20 -6.33 -1.82 -16.26
C ARG A 20 -5.92 -2.63 -15.02
N THR A 21 -6.56 -2.38 -13.89
CA THR A 21 -6.31 -3.01 -12.58
C THR A 21 -7.61 -3.18 -11.79
N SER A 22 -7.67 -4.19 -10.91
CA SER A 22 -8.79 -4.37 -9.99
C SER A 22 -8.78 -3.30 -8.90
N PRO A 23 -9.89 -2.61 -8.59
CA PRO A 23 -9.94 -1.55 -7.59
C PRO A 23 -9.36 -1.95 -6.24
N GLN A 24 -9.61 -3.18 -5.78
CA GLN A 24 -9.05 -3.72 -4.53
C GLN A 24 -7.51 -3.70 -4.51
N LYS A 25 -6.83 -3.91 -5.64
CA LYS A 25 -5.36 -3.86 -5.72
C LYS A 25 -4.83 -2.42 -5.68
N ALA A 26 -5.62 -1.44 -6.11
CA ALA A 26 -5.29 -0.03 -5.96
C ALA A 26 -5.53 0.46 -4.53
N LYS A 27 -6.64 0.06 -3.89
CA LYS A 27 -6.94 0.38 -2.47
C LYS A 27 -5.76 0.05 -1.55
N LEU A 28 -5.16 -1.14 -1.67
CA LEU A 28 -3.96 -1.55 -0.91
C LEU A 28 -2.72 -0.62 -0.99
N VAL A 29 -2.70 0.38 -1.88
CA VAL A 29 -1.68 1.44 -1.92
C VAL A 29 -2.28 2.80 -1.51
N LEU A 30 -3.52 3.09 -1.91
CA LEU A 30 -4.24 4.32 -1.53
C LEU A 30 -4.50 4.40 -0.02
N ASP A 31 -4.78 3.26 0.61
CA ASP A 31 -5.02 3.14 2.05
C ASP A 31 -3.74 3.37 2.87
N LEU A 32 -2.54 3.24 2.27
CA LEU A 32 -1.24 3.53 2.91
C LEU A 32 -0.89 5.02 2.92
N ILE A 33 -1.34 5.78 1.91
CA ILE A 33 -1.04 7.21 1.79
C ILE A 33 -2.10 8.12 2.41
N LYS A 34 -3.31 7.61 2.67
CA LYS A 34 -4.43 8.41 3.15
C LYS A 34 -4.12 9.00 4.53
N GLY A 35 -4.14 10.34 4.61
CA GLY A 35 -3.81 11.09 5.82
C GLY A 35 -2.33 11.45 5.99
N LEU A 36 -1.43 10.96 5.14
CA LEU A 36 -0.02 11.39 5.15
C LEU A 36 0.17 12.77 4.53
N ARG A 37 1.27 13.46 4.91
CA ARG A 37 1.82 14.60 4.16
C ARG A 37 2.22 14.16 2.74
N VAL A 38 2.18 15.08 1.79
CA VAL A 38 2.45 14.80 0.37
C VAL A 38 3.82 14.15 0.14
N GLU A 39 4.90 14.66 0.74
CA GLU A 39 6.25 14.09 0.58
C GLU A 39 6.33 12.64 1.07
N GLN A 40 5.80 12.39 2.27
CA GLN A 40 5.74 11.08 2.89
C GLN A 40 4.91 10.10 2.04
N ALA A 41 3.84 10.59 1.41
CA ALA A 41 3.03 9.81 0.47
C ALA A 41 3.80 9.48 -0.82
N ILE A 42 4.58 10.42 -1.39
CA ILE A 42 5.46 10.15 -2.55
C ILE A 42 6.45 9.03 -2.20
N ASN A 43 7.17 9.17 -1.10
CA ASN A 43 8.20 8.21 -0.68
C ASN A 43 7.59 6.83 -0.37
N THR A 44 6.45 6.79 0.33
CA THR A 44 5.71 5.54 0.65
C THR A 44 5.24 4.81 -0.61
N VAL A 45 4.84 5.54 -1.66
CA VAL A 45 4.44 4.93 -2.94
C VAL A 45 5.65 4.50 -3.76
N HIS A 46 6.69 5.33 -3.84
CA HIS A 46 7.88 5.07 -4.65
C HIS A 46 8.61 3.77 -4.23
N PHE A 47 8.74 3.53 -2.92
CA PHE A 47 9.31 2.28 -2.38
C PHE A 47 8.29 1.13 -2.21
N SER A 48 7.05 1.29 -2.70
CA SER A 48 6.02 0.27 -2.55
C SER A 48 6.19 -0.88 -3.54
N THR A 49 6.32 -2.10 -3.03
CA THR A 49 6.44 -3.34 -3.84
C THR A 49 5.19 -3.69 -4.67
N LYS A 50 4.13 -2.88 -4.62
CA LYS A 50 2.87 -3.14 -5.35
C LYS A 50 2.95 -2.55 -6.77
N ARG A 51 2.79 -3.40 -7.80
CA ARG A 51 2.81 -3.01 -9.24
C ARG A 51 1.94 -1.80 -9.64
N ILE A 52 0.93 -1.43 -8.85
CA ILE A 52 0.07 -0.25 -9.11
C ILE A 52 0.70 1.08 -8.66
N ALA A 53 1.74 1.05 -7.83
CA ALA A 53 2.34 2.23 -7.22
C ALA A 53 2.78 3.30 -8.23
N PRO A 54 3.46 2.99 -9.36
CA PRO A 54 3.83 4.00 -10.36
C PRO A 54 2.65 4.69 -11.06
N VAL A 55 1.43 4.14 -10.95
CA VAL A 55 0.19 4.81 -11.42
C VAL A 55 -0.34 5.75 -10.34
N VAL A 56 -0.31 5.33 -9.06
CA VAL A 56 -0.70 6.17 -7.93
C VAL A 56 0.25 7.36 -7.78
N GLU A 57 1.56 7.14 -7.94
CA GLU A 57 2.61 8.18 -7.91
C GLU A 57 2.35 9.27 -8.96
N LYS A 58 1.94 8.89 -10.17
CA LYS A 58 1.59 9.84 -11.25
C LYS A 58 0.32 10.63 -10.94
N VAL A 59 -0.72 9.99 -10.39
CA VAL A 59 -1.95 10.71 -9.98
C VAL A 59 -1.67 11.65 -8.82
N LEU A 60 -0.85 11.25 -7.85
CA LEU A 60 -0.50 12.09 -6.71
C LEU A 60 0.37 13.28 -7.14
N ARG A 61 1.38 13.07 -8.01
CA ARG A 61 2.13 14.20 -8.62
C ARG A 61 1.22 15.13 -9.43
N SER A 62 0.24 14.60 -10.16
CA SER A 62 -0.76 15.44 -10.85
C SER A 62 -1.63 16.23 -9.87
N ALA A 63 -2.00 15.69 -8.71
CA ALA A 63 -2.76 16.44 -7.70
C ALA A 63 -1.97 17.64 -7.12
N ILE A 64 -0.65 17.48 -6.94
CA ILE A 64 0.26 18.55 -6.52
C ILE A 64 0.36 19.62 -7.62
N GLN A 65 0.62 19.21 -8.87
CA GLN A 65 0.74 20.18 -9.97
C GLN A 65 -0.57 20.93 -10.23
N ASN A 66 -1.73 20.30 -10.01
CA ASN A 66 -3.03 20.98 -10.04
C ASN A 66 -3.17 22.02 -8.91
N ALA A 67 -2.57 21.80 -7.72
CA ALA A 67 -2.54 22.79 -6.64
C ALA A 67 -1.61 23.96 -6.98
N ASN A 68 -0.39 23.66 -7.46
CA ASN A 68 0.60 24.66 -7.89
C ASN A 68 0.03 25.57 -8.99
N TYR A 69 -0.61 24.97 -10.01
CA TYR A 69 -1.22 25.68 -11.12
C TYR A 69 -2.33 26.65 -10.67
N VAL A 70 -3.24 26.19 -9.80
CA VAL A 70 -4.30 27.04 -9.24
C VAL A 70 -3.74 28.14 -8.33
N SER A 71 -2.65 27.87 -7.60
CA SER A 71 -1.94 28.90 -6.82
C SER A 71 -1.44 30.04 -7.71
N GLN A 72 -0.75 29.72 -8.81
CA GLN A 72 -0.17 30.70 -9.72
C GLN A 72 -1.23 31.50 -10.51
N GLU A 73 -2.26 30.84 -11.08
CA GLU A 73 -3.27 31.54 -11.88
C GLU A 73 -4.25 32.39 -11.05
N GLN A 74 -4.59 31.97 -9.82
CA GLN A 74 -5.64 32.61 -9.02
C GLN A 74 -5.07 33.49 -7.89
N GLY A 75 -3.75 33.68 -7.83
CA GLY A 75 -3.09 34.41 -6.74
C GLY A 75 -3.30 33.79 -5.37
N LEU A 76 -3.61 32.49 -5.33
CA LEU A 76 -3.92 31.77 -4.09
C LEU A 76 -2.62 31.31 -3.44
N ASP A 77 -2.28 31.93 -2.32
CA ASP A 77 -1.24 31.40 -1.44
C ASP A 77 -1.63 29.98 -0.97
N VAL A 78 -0.84 28.98 -1.34
CA VAL A 78 -1.06 27.55 -1.13
C VAL A 78 0.32 26.90 -0.97
N ASP A 79 0.74 26.75 0.29
CA ASP A 79 2.00 26.09 0.62
C ASP A 79 1.95 24.58 0.33
N VAL A 80 2.83 24.14 -0.58
CA VAL A 80 2.97 22.75 -1.05
C VAL A 80 3.38 21.80 0.09
N ASP A 81 4.15 22.27 1.06
CA ASP A 81 4.71 21.45 2.14
C ASP A 81 3.67 21.18 3.25
N ASN A 82 2.62 22.02 3.30
CA ASN A 82 1.44 21.82 4.14
C ASN A 82 0.28 21.09 3.44
N LEU A 83 0.46 20.57 2.22
CA LEU A 83 -0.50 19.65 1.61
C LEU A 83 -0.45 18.23 2.20
N TYR A 84 -1.63 17.64 2.37
CA TYR A 84 -1.81 16.26 2.81
C TYR A 84 -2.85 15.52 1.97
N VAL A 85 -2.79 14.18 1.94
CA VAL A 85 -3.72 13.33 1.19
C VAL A 85 -5.03 13.17 1.97
N LYS A 86 -5.97 14.09 1.78
CA LYS A 86 -7.29 14.07 2.42
C LYS A 86 -8.12 12.85 2.01
N THR A 87 -8.19 12.58 0.71
CA THR A 87 -9.00 11.48 0.15
C THR A 87 -8.22 10.74 -0.92
N ALA A 88 -8.11 9.42 -0.78
CA ALA A 88 -7.55 8.53 -1.80
C ALA A 88 -8.52 7.35 -2.00
N VAL A 89 -9.12 7.22 -3.18
CA VAL A 89 -10.13 6.18 -3.46
C VAL A 89 -9.94 5.54 -4.84
N ALA A 90 -10.18 4.23 -4.90
CA ALA A 90 -10.29 3.48 -6.14
C ALA A 90 -11.73 3.01 -6.33
N ASN A 91 -12.43 3.67 -7.24
CA ASN A 91 -13.78 3.31 -7.67
C ASN A 91 -13.70 2.21 -8.75
N GLU A 92 -14.76 1.42 -8.87
CA GLU A 92 -14.84 0.39 -9.91
C GLU A 92 -15.25 0.98 -11.27
N GLY A 93 -14.54 0.58 -12.32
CA GLY A 93 -14.85 0.95 -13.70
C GLY A 93 -15.54 -0.16 -14.49
N PRO A 94 -15.84 0.07 -15.77
CA PRO A 94 -16.51 -0.90 -16.63
C PRO A 94 -15.83 -2.28 -16.63
N ARG A 95 -16.59 -3.34 -16.35
CA ARG A 95 -16.07 -4.71 -16.29
C ARG A 95 -16.21 -5.41 -17.64
N MET A 96 -15.09 -5.67 -18.31
CA MET A 96 -15.07 -6.44 -19.56
C MET A 96 -15.32 -7.94 -19.29
N LYS A 97 -16.45 -8.47 -19.76
CA LYS A 97 -16.78 -9.90 -19.74
C LYS A 97 -15.87 -10.66 -20.72
N ARG A 98 -15.31 -11.80 -20.29
CA ARG A 98 -14.51 -12.73 -21.11
C ARG A 98 -14.81 -14.18 -20.71
N ILE A 99 -14.48 -15.13 -21.58
CA ILE A 99 -14.69 -16.58 -21.38
C ILE A 99 -13.31 -17.27 -21.39
N ARG A 100 -13.15 -18.30 -20.57
CA ARG A 100 -12.04 -19.26 -20.61
C ARG A 100 -12.64 -20.66 -20.80
N PRO A 101 -12.11 -21.50 -21.72
CA PRO A 101 -12.54 -22.89 -21.84
C PRO A 101 -12.17 -23.67 -20.57
N ALA A 102 -13.02 -24.62 -20.20
CA ALA A 102 -12.85 -25.50 -19.05
C ALA A 102 -13.26 -26.95 -19.44
N PRO A 103 -12.88 -27.97 -18.64
CA PRO A 103 -13.17 -29.38 -18.95
C PRO A 103 -14.65 -29.67 -19.19
N MET A 104 -14.94 -30.73 -19.96
CA MET A 104 -16.30 -31.17 -20.29
C MET A 104 -17.16 -30.09 -21.00
N GLY A 105 -16.56 -29.35 -21.94
CA GLY A 105 -17.25 -28.31 -22.73
C GLY A 105 -17.66 -27.06 -21.93
N ARG A 106 -17.22 -26.91 -20.68
CA ARG A 106 -17.68 -25.84 -19.78
C ARG A 106 -17.05 -24.49 -20.14
N ALA A 107 -17.82 -23.42 -20.03
CA ALA A 107 -17.40 -22.05 -20.37
C ALA A 107 -17.28 -21.17 -19.12
N PHE A 108 -16.08 -21.07 -18.54
CA PHE A 108 -15.85 -20.29 -17.33
C PHE A 108 -15.75 -18.79 -17.64
N ARG A 109 -16.71 -18.01 -17.17
CA ARG A 109 -16.76 -16.55 -17.34
C ARG A 109 -15.83 -15.84 -16.34
N TYR A 110 -14.92 -15.00 -16.84
CA TYR A 110 -14.09 -14.13 -16.00
C TYR A 110 -14.24 -12.66 -16.41
N GLN A 111 -13.92 -11.75 -15.48
CA GLN A 111 -14.09 -10.30 -15.67
C GLN A 111 -12.74 -9.60 -15.63
N ARG A 112 -12.35 -8.94 -16.73
CA ARG A 112 -11.24 -7.98 -16.72
C ARG A 112 -11.80 -6.67 -16.15
N ARG A 113 -11.60 -6.45 -14.85
CA ARG A 113 -12.01 -5.23 -14.13
C ARG A 113 -11.14 -4.03 -14.53
N LEU A 114 -11.74 -2.85 -14.53
CA LEU A 114 -11.05 -1.56 -14.58
C LEU A 114 -11.24 -0.82 -13.24
N ALA A 115 -10.41 0.18 -12.99
CA ALA A 115 -10.52 1.07 -11.85
C ALA A 115 -10.47 2.55 -12.28
N HIS A 116 -11.11 3.41 -11.50
CA HIS A 116 -10.92 4.86 -11.56
C HIS A 116 -10.26 5.27 -10.24
N ILE A 117 -9.01 5.72 -10.31
CA ILE A 117 -8.24 6.18 -9.14
C ILE A 117 -8.48 7.68 -9.02
N ILE A 118 -8.87 8.14 -7.84
CA ILE A 118 -9.10 9.54 -7.50
C ILE A 118 -8.26 9.86 -6.26
N VAL A 119 -7.47 10.91 -6.35
CA VAL A 119 -6.72 11.47 -5.21
C VAL A 119 -7.10 12.93 -5.07
N THR A 120 -7.46 13.32 -3.84
CA THR A 120 -7.65 14.71 -3.43
C THR A 120 -6.64 15.04 -2.36
N VAL A 121 -5.76 15.99 -2.67
CA VAL A 121 -4.90 16.65 -1.67
C VAL A 121 -5.63 17.88 -1.15
N ALA A 122 -5.34 18.25 0.09
CA ALA A 122 -5.88 19.45 0.72
C ALA A 122 -4.80 20.16 1.52
N GLU A 123 -4.95 21.46 1.70
CA GLU A 123 -4.08 22.27 2.56
C GLU A 123 -4.45 22.04 4.03
N LYS A 124 -3.47 21.72 4.88
CA LYS A 124 -3.67 21.69 6.33
C LYS A 124 -3.20 23.00 6.94
N LYS A 125 -4.09 24.00 7.00
CA LYS A 125 -3.81 25.26 7.70
C LYS A 125 -3.29 24.95 9.11
N PRO A 126 -2.08 25.39 9.49
CA PRO A 126 -1.55 25.13 10.82
C PRO A 126 -2.37 25.89 11.86
N ALA A 127 -2.94 25.19 12.83
CA ALA A 127 -3.37 25.80 14.08
C ALA A 127 -2.12 26.36 14.77
N THR A 128 -2.13 27.66 15.04
CA THR A 128 -1.00 28.50 15.47
C THR A 128 0.00 27.82 16.41
N SER A 129 1.24 27.66 15.93
CA SER A 129 2.49 27.72 16.71
C SER A 129 2.47 27.06 18.10
N ALA A 130 2.22 25.75 18.15
CA ALA A 130 2.55 24.92 19.31
C ALA A 130 3.46 23.76 18.84
N ARG A 131 4.69 23.71 19.39
CA ARG A 131 5.77 22.76 19.04
C ARG A 131 6.48 23.02 17.69
N ALA A 132 7.13 24.17 17.59
CA ALA A 132 8.44 24.23 16.93
C ALA A 132 9.53 23.69 17.89
N VAL A 133 10.74 23.44 17.37
CA VAL A 133 11.90 22.79 18.02
C VAL A 133 11.79 21.26 18.18
N VAL A 134 12.26 20.51 17.19
CA VAL A 134 13.49 19.67 17.25
C VAL A 134 14.03 19.49 15.82
N GLU A 135 15.21 20.05 15.54
CA GLU A 135 16.02 19.86 14.31
C GLU A 135 17.45 20.36 14.61
N GLU A 136 18.58 19.78 14.17
CA GLU A 136 18.81 18.51 13.44
C GLU A 136 18.81 17.26 14.37
N THR A 137 19.84 16.41 14.64
CA THR A 137 21.33 16.43 14.48
C THR A 137 21.90 15.03 14.08
N PRO A 138 23.13 14.93 13.51
CA PRO A 138 23.53 13.78 12.68
C PRO A 138 24.21 12.61 13.41
N ALA A 139 24.36 11.50 12.68
CA ALA A 139 25.01 10.26 13.13
C ALA A 139 26.54 10.23 12.90
N PRO A 140 27.27 9.43 13.70
CA PRO A 140 28.51 8.79 13.27
C PRO A 140 28.48 7.25 13.38
N ALA A 141 29.35 6.56 12.63
CA ALA A 141 29.31 5.11 12.48
C ALA A 141 30.53 4.34 13.05
N ALA A 142 30.24 3.12 13.54
CA ALA A 142 31.05 1.91 13.51
C ALA A 142 32.56 1.92 13.90
N LYS A 143 32.87 1.33 15.06
CA LYS A 143 34.11 0.57 15.39
C LYS A 143 33.95 -0.07 16.79
N LYS A 144 34.48 -1.25 17.15
CA LYS A 144 35.39 -2.20 16.48
C LYS A 144 34.86 -3.65 16.60
N THR A 145 35.33 -4.52 15.71
CA THR A 145 35.30 -5.98 15.87
C THR A 145 36.42 -6.47 16.81
N THR A 146 36.14 -7.49 17.61
CA THR A 146 37.14 -8.45 18.09
C THR A 146 36.58 -9.87 17.98
N LYS A 147 37.32 -10.76 17.32
CA LYS A 147 37.07 -12.21 17.38
C LYS A 147 37.88 -12.76 18.56
N LYS A 148 37.32 -13.70 19.33
CA LYS A 148 38.14 -14.72 20.02
C LYS A 148 37.51 -16.10 19.82
N ALA A 149 38.37 -17.11 19.85
CA ALA A 149 38.13 -18.43 19.30
C ALA A 149 37.02 -19.23 20.00
N ALA A 150 36.50 -20.23 19.28
CA ALA A 150 35.56 -21.20 19.81
C ALA A 150 36.21 -22.21 20.76
N THR A 151 35.42 -22.76 21.67
CA THR A 151 35.67 -24.07 22.28
C THR A 151 34.53 -25.01 21.89
N LYS A 152 34.84 -26.20 21.37
CA LYS A 152 33.86 -27.26 21.11
C LYS A 152 33.90 -28.25 22.26
N THR A 153 32.75 -28.54 22.86
CA THR A 153 32.57 -29.74 23.70
C THR A 153 31.19 -30.31 23.44
N ALA A 154 31.08 -31.63 23.24
CA ALA A 154 29.86 -32.28 22.79
C ALA A 154 29.25 -33.19 23.87
N ALA A 155 27.93 -33.12 24.06
CA ALA A 155 27.19 -34.15 24.79
C ALA A 155 25.72 -34.26 24.35
N LYS A 156 25.37 -35.44 23.80
CA LYS A 156 24.09 -36.16 23.91
C LYS A 156 22.76 -35.38 23.88
N LYS A 157 22.11 -35.41 22.70
CA LYS A 157 20.68 -35.74 22.63
C LYS A 157 20.46 -37.21 23.05
N PRO A 158 19.41 -37.55 23.80
CA PRO A 158 18.76 -38.86 23.72
C PRO A 158 17.61 -38.80 22.69
N ALA A 159 17.54 -39.78 21.78
CA ALA A 159 16.42 -39.95 20.87
C ALA A 159 15.67 -41.23 21.21
N VAL A 160 14.41 -41.11 21.65
CA VAL A 160 13.57 -42.28 21.98
C VAL A 160 13.08 -42.93 20.70
N LYS A 161 13.67 -44.07 20.34
CA LYS A 161 13.07 -45.00 19.37
C LYS A 161 11.92 -45.74 20.04
N ARG A 162 10.82 -45.96 19.31
CA ARG A 162 9.94 -47.12 19.54
C ARG A 162 9.76 -47.84 18.21
N ALA A 163 10.00 -49.14 18.20
CA ALA A 163 10.18 -49.92 16.97
C ALA A 163 8.86 -50.43 16.38
N ALA A 164 8.86 -50.69 15.08
CA ALA A 164 7.80 -51.42 14.40
C ALA A 164 8.24 -52.86 14.13
N ALA A 165 7.46 -53.86 14.58
CA ALA A 165 7.32 -55.17 13.94
C ALA A 165 6.36 -56.10 14.72
N LYS A 166 5.22 -56.45 14.10
CA LYS A 166 4.88 -57.86 13.87
C LYS A 166 3.90 -57.98 12.70
N LYS A 167 4.12 -58.95 11.82
CA LYS A 167 3.16 -59.36 10.79
C LYS A 167 2.33 -60.52 11.32
N THR A 168 1.03 -60.52 11.06
CA THR A 168 0.18 -61.71 11.03
C THR A 168 -0.79 -61.56 9.86
N ALA A 169 -0.86 -62.55 8.99
CA ALA A 169 -1.73 -62.56 7.83
C ALA A 169 -2.75 -63.69 7.94
N THR A 170 -4.02 -63.40 7.64
CA THR A 170 -4.99 -64.43 7.21
C THR A 170 -6.14 -63.82 6.41
N LYS A 171 -6.41 -64.47 5.27
CA LYS A 171 -7.63 -64.53 4.47
C LYS A 171 -8.89 -63.80 5.01
N LYS A 172 -9.57 -63.09 4.11
CA LYS A 172 -10.94 -63.49 3.73
C LYS A 172 -11.17 -63.25 2.23
N ALA A 173 -11.84 -64.20 1.58
CA ALA A 173 -12.30 -64.10 0.21
C ALA A 173 -13.73 -64.63 0.11
N ALA A 174 -14.59 -63.87 -0.56
CA ALA A 174 -15.90 -64.18 -1.11
C ALA A 174 -16.19 -62.99 -2.04
N LYS A 175 -16.31 -63.17 -3.36
CA LYS A 175 -17.41 -63.82 -4.08
C LYS A 175 -18.69 -62.99 -4.00
#